data_AF-A0A975HKD6-F1
#
_entry.id   AF-A0A975HKD6-F1
#
_cell.length_a   1.000
_cell.length_b   1.000
_cell.length_c   1.000
_cell.angle_alpha   90.00
_cell.angle_beta   90.00
_cell.angle_gamma   90.00
#
_symmetry.space_group_name_H-M   'P 1'
#
loop_
_entity.id
_entity.type
_entity.pdbx_description
1 polymer ?
#
loop_
_entity_poly.entity_id
_entity_poly.type
_entity_poly.pdbx_seq_one_letter_code
_entity_poly.pdbx_strand_id
1 'polypeptide(L)'
;MQKKQFESFSSFYPYYLAEHSNPTCRKLHYIGSSCVLLLVICALIFNNYYLLAYTPIAGYGFAWIGHFFFENNKPATFKHPLYSFWGDWVMYGAWIKSLIKRV
;
A
#
# COMPACT_ATOMS: atom_id res chain seq x y z
N MET A 1 -13.01 19.16 -6.46
CA MET A 1 -13.09 18.34 -5.23
C MET A 1 -12.26 19.01 -4.15
N GLN A 2 -12.87 19.36 -3.03
CA GLN A 2 -12.22 20.00 -1.88
C GLN A 2 -11.07 19.10 -1.37
N LYS A 3 -9.87 19.65 -1.17
CA LYS A 3 -8.78 18.96 -0.45
C LYS A 3 -9.24 18.82 1.00
N LYS A 4 -9.68 17.63 1.41
CA LYS A 4 -9.92 17.34 2.82
C LYS A 4 -8.54 17.30 3.48
N GLN A 5 -8.16 18.37 4.17
CA GLN A 5 -6.94 18.36 4.96
C GLN A 5 -7.20 17.52 6.21
N PHE A 6 -6.28 16.61 6.50
CA PHE A 6 -6.29 15.79 7.69
C PHE A 6 -5.23 16.34 8.63
N GLU A 7 -5.63 16.72 9.84
CA GLU A 7 -4.74 17.27 10.88
C GLU A 7 -3.84 16.19 11.50
N SER A 8 -4.15 14.91 11.30
CA SER A 8 -3.35 13.79 11.80
C SER A 8 -3.55 12.51 10.99
N PHE A 9 -2.58 11.60 11.04
CA PHE A 9 -2.71 10.28 10.44
C PHE A 9 -3.90 9.50 11.01
N SER A 10 -4.21 9.63 12.31
CA SER A 10 -5.36 8.97 12.93
C SER A 10 -6.68 9.42 12.31
N SER A 11 -6.82 10.71 11.95
CA SER A 11 -8.01 11.20 11.23
C SER A 11 -8.04 10.79 9.76
N PHE A 12 -6.88 10.54 9.14
CA PHE A 12 -6.75 10.09 7.76
C PHE A 12 -7.02 8.60 7.58
N TYR A 13 -6.58 7.76 8.52
CA TYR A 13 -6.57 6.31 8.33
C TYR A 13 -7.96 5.67 8.12
N PRO A 14 -9.04 6.12 8.77
CA PRO A 14 -10.40 5.65 8.44
C PRO A 14 -10.82 6.00 7.01
N TYR A 15 -10.49 7.19 6.53
CA TYR A 15 -10.72 7.58 5.13
C TYR A 15 -9.90 6.69 4.19
N TYR A 16 -8.64 6.45 4.52
CA TYR A 16 -7.77 5.57 3.76
C TYR A 16 -8.35 4.15 3.63
N LEU A 17 -8.83 3.56 4.73
CA LEU A 17 -9.44 2.23 4.70
C LEU A 17 -10.75 2.20 3.88
N ALA A 18 -11.51 3.29 3.88
CA ALA A 18 -12.71 3.42 3.06
C ALA A 18 -12.38 3.43 1.55
N GLU A 19 -11.24 4.02 1.16
CA GLU A 19 -10.74 3.96 -0.23
C GLU A 19 -10.23 2.56 -0.64
N HIS A 20 -10.14 1.62 0.30
CA HIS A 20 -9.74 0.23 0.10
C HIS A 20 -10.80 -0.73 0.66
N SER A 21 -12.08 -0.43 0.41
CA SER A 21 -13.22 -1.20 0.91
C SER A 21 -13.28 -2.63 0.34
N ASN A 22 -12.91 -2.77 -0.94
CA ASN A 22 -12.90 -3.99 -1.72
C ASN A 22 -11.77 -4.92 -1.26
N PRO A 23 -12.09 -6.17 -0.86
CA PRO A 23 -11.08 -7.14 -0.44
C PRO A 23 -10.00 -7.43 -1.50
N THR A 24 -10.34 -7.39 -2.78
CA THR A 24 -9.40 -7.63 -3.88
C THR A 24 -8.42 -6.47 -4.02
N CYS A 25 -8.88 -5.23 -3.85
CA CYS A 25 -7.99 -4.07 -3.79
C CYS A 25 -6.96 -4.22 -2.66
N ARG A 26 -7.42 -4.54 -1.44
CA ARG A 26 -6.50 -4.79 -0.32
C ARG A 26 -5.51 -5.92 -0.59
N LYS A 27 -5.96 -7.05 -1.17
CA LYS A 27 -5.06 -8.16 -1.53
C LYS A 27 -3.96 -7.74 -2.51
N LEU A 28 -4.30 -6.92 -3.51
CA LEU A 28 -3.31 -6.42 -4.47
C LEU A 28 -2.28 -5.52 -3.79
N HIS A 29 -2.68 -4.67 -2.84
CA HIS A 29 -1.73 -3.90 -2.03
C HIS A 29 -0.82 -4.81 -1.19
N TYR A 30 -1.35 -5.91 -0.65
CA TYR A 30 -0.54 -6.86 0.10
C TYR A 30 0.50 -7.55 -0.79
N ILE A 31 0.09 -8.00 -1.98
CA ILE A 31 1.00 -8.59 -2.97
C ILE A 31 2.09 -7.59 -3.35
N GLY A 32 1.73 -6.35 -3.69
CA GLY A 32 2.69 -5.30 -4.02
C GLY A 32 3.68 -5.02 -2.87
N SER A 33 3.18 -4.90 -1.64
CA SER A 33 4.02 -4.68 -0.45
C SER A 33 4.98 -5.85 -0.19
N SER A 34 4.51 -7.10 -0.34
CA SER A 34 5.36 -8.28 -0.25
C SER A 34 6.44 -8.30 -1.33
N CYS A 35 6.10 -7.96 -2.58
CA CYS A 35 7.07 -7.85 -3.67
C CYS A 35 8.12 -6.76 -3.40
N VAL A 36 7.73 -5.62 -2.84
CA VAL A 36 8.67 -4.56 -2.42
C VAL A 36 9.66 -5.09 -1.37
N LEU A 37 9.17 -5.79 -0.34
CA LEU A 37 10.04 -6.38 0.69
C LEU A 37 10.99 -7.42 0.10
N LEU A 38 10.49 -8.29 -0.79
CA LEU A 38 11.33 -9.27 -1.48
C LEU A 38 12.43 -8.60 -2.32
N LEU A 39 12.09 -7.56 -3.08
CA LEU A 39 13.08 -6.79 -3.86
C LEU A 39 14.14 -6.15 -2.98
N VAL A 40 13.75 -5.56 -1.84
CA VAL A 40 14.69 -4.98 -0.88
C VAL A 40 15.62 -6.06 -0.29
N ILE A 41 15.07 -7.21 0.11
CA ILE A 41 15.86 -8.33 0.63
C ILE A 41 16.85 -8.84 -0.43
N CYS A 42 16.39 -9.04 -1.67
CA CYS A 42 17.26 -9.46 -2.77
C CYS A 42 18.35 -8.42 -3.07
N ALA A 43 18.04 -7.13 -3.04
CA ALA A 43 19.03 -6.06 -3.24
C ALA A 43 20.17 -6.16 -2.22
N LEU A 44 19.84 -6.43 -0.95
CA LEU A 44 20.81 -6.59 0.13
C LEU A 44 21.63 -7.88 -0.01
N ILE A 45 20.97 -9.02 -0.27
CA ILE A 45 21.63 -10.34 -0.38
C ILE A 45 22.61 -10.37 -1.57
N PHE A 46 22.18 -9.86 -2.72
CA PHE A 46 22.99 -9.87 -3.94
C PHE A 46 23.86 -8.62 -4.12
N ASN A 47 23.83 -7.69 -3.15
CA ASN A 47 24.51 -6.40 -3.21
C ASN A 47 24.22 -5.62 -4.52
N ASN A 48 23.01 -5.81 -5.05
CA ASN A 48 22.56 -5.25 -6.32
C ASN A 48 21.43 -4.24 -6.07
N TYR A 49 21.82 -3.01 -5.75
CA TYR A 49 20.88 -1.94 -5.45
C TYR A 49 20.06 -1.46 -6.65
N TYR A 50 20.40 -1.85 -7.89
CA TYR A 50 19.54 -1.60 -9.05
C TYR A 50 18.16 -2.27 -8.89
N LEU A 51 18.06 -3.34 -8.10
CA LEU A 51 16.79 -3.98 -7.78
C LEU A 51 15.82 -3.03 -7.06
N LEU A 52 16.33 -2.03 -6.33
CA LEU A 52 15.50 -1.06 -5.63
C LEU A 52 14.72 -0.16 -6.60
N ALA A 53 15.20 0.05 -7.82
CA ALA A 53 14.51 0.83 -8.84
C ALA A 53 13.18 0.19 -9.27
N TYR A 54 13.00 -1.13 -9.08
CA TYR A 54 11.76 -1.84 -9.37
C TYR A 54 10.72 -1.75 -8.25
N THR A 55 11.10 -1.27 -7.05
CA THR A 55 10.18 -1.19 -5.91
C THR A 55 8.97 -0.28 -6.15
N PRO A 56 9.08 0.91 -6.80
CA PRO A 56 7.90 1.73 -7.08
C PRO A 56 6.97 1.05 -8.08
N ILE A 57 7.53 0.34 -9.06
CA ILE A 57 6.76 -0.40 -10.07
C ILE A 57 5.98 -1.53 -9.41
N ALA A 58 6.63 -2.31 -8.55
CA ALA A 58 5.98 -3.38 -7.81
C ALA A 58 4.90 -2.84 -6.86
N GLY A 59 5.22 -1.85 -6.03
CA GLY A 59 4.25 -1.28 -5.09
C GLY A 59 3.05 -0.63 -5.79
N TYR A 60 3.30 0.37 -6.64
CA TYR A 60 2.22 1.13 -7.27
C TYR A 60 1.51 0.38 -8.37
N GLY A 61 2.18 -0.52 -9.11
CA GLY A 61 1.56 -1.30 -10.17
C GLY A 61 0.39 -2.14 -9.66
N PHE A 62 0.60 -2.94 -8.61
CA PHE A 62 -0.48 -3.72 -8.01
C PHE A 62 -1.53 -2.84 -7.32
N ALA A 63 -1.11 -1.79 -6.61
CA ALA A 63 -2.02 -0.87 -5.94
C ALA A 63 -2.99 -0.18 -6.93
N TRP A 64 -2.46 0.31 -8.05
CA TRP A 64 -3.26 0.98 -9.07
C TRP A 64 -4.23 0.04 -9.77
N ILE A 65 -3.85 -1.23 -9.98
CA ILE A 65 -4.79 -2.24 -10.49
C ILE A 65 -5.97 -2.40 -9.51
N GLY A 66 -5.70 -2.44 -8.21
CA GLY A 66 -6.72 -2.45 -7.16
C GLY A 66 -7.67 -1.25 -7.26
N HIS A 67 -7.10 -0.06 -7.26
CA HIS A 67 -7.88 1.18 -7.27
C HIS A 67 -8.70 1.37 -8.54
N PHE A 68 -8.11 1.16 -9.73
CA PHE A 68 -8.78 1.50 -10.98
C PHE A 68 -9.77 0.44 -11.46
N PHE A 69 -9.52 -0.85 -11.19
CA PHE A 69 -10.39 -1.93 -11.68
C PHE A 69 -11.36 -2.47 -10.61
N PHE A 70 -11.03 -2.38 -9.32
CA PHE A 70 -11.85 -2.97 -8.25
C PHE A 70 -12.55 -1.93 -7.37
N GLU A 71 -11.86 -0.85 -6.98
CA GLU A 71 -12.49 0.25 -6.23
C GLU A 71 -13.16 1.28 -7.13
N ASN A 72 -12.68 1.40 -8.39
CA ASN A 72 -13.07 2.46 -9.32
C ASN A 72 -12.87 3.86 -8.73
N ASN A 73 -11.81 4.06 -7.95
CA ASN A 73 -11.45 5.35 -7.35
C ASN A 73 -10.04 5.78 -7.77
N LYS A 74 -9.69 7.03 -7.44
CA LYS A 74 -8.33 7.55 -7.65
C LYS A 74 -7.54 7.38 -6.35
N PRO A 75 -6.35 6.77 -6.36
CA PRO A 75 -5.53 6.60 -5.18
C PRO A 75 -5.40 7.88 -4.34
N ALA A 76 -5.62 7.74 -3.03
CA ALA A 76 -5.42 8.84 -2.07
C ALA A 76 -3.98 9.41 -2.10
N THR A 77 -3.02 8.60 -2.57
CA THR A 77 -1.61 8.97 -2.74
C THR A 77 -1.42 10.25 -3.57
N PHE A 78 -2.31 10.54 -4.53
CA PHE A 78 -2.24 11.77 -5.31
C PHE A 78 -2.55 13.04 -4.51
N LYS A 79 -3.25 12.91 -3.38
CA LYS A 79 -3.60 14.04 -2.50
C LYS A 79 -2.77 14.04 -1.21
N HIS A 80 -2.49 12.86 -0.67
CA HIS A 80 -1.83 12.67 0.63
C HIS A 80 -0.70 11.62 0.54
N PRO A 81 0.38 11.89 -0.23
CA PRO A 81 1.36 10.86 -0.60
C PRO A 81 2.03 10.19 0.60
N LEU A 82 2.47 10.97 1.59
CA LEU A 82 3.14 10.42 2.78
C LEU A 82 2.20 9.62 3.67
N TYR A 83 0.97 10.09 3.85
CA TYR A 83 -0.03 9.39 4.66
C TYR A 83 -0.53 8.13 3.97
N SER A 84 -0.70 8.13 2.65
CA SER A 84 -1.04 6.94 1.89
C SER A 84 0.06 5.89 1.95
N PHE A 85 1.33 6.29 1.75
CA PHE A 85 2.46 5.37 1.90
C PHE A 85 2.51 4.76 3.30
N TRP A 86 2.33 5.56 4.36
CA TRP A 86 2.27 5.04 5.72
C TRP A 86 1.04 4.13 5.94
N GLY A 87 -0.10 4.50 5.35
CA GLY A 87 -1.33 3.72 5.36
C GLY A 87 -1.17 2.33 4.76
N ASP A 88 -0.43 2.19 3.66
CA ASP A 88 -0.11 0.90 3.04
C ASP A 88 0.56 -0.05 4.04
N TRP A 89 1.60 0.44 4.74
CA TRP A 89 2.34 -0.38 5.71
C TRP A 89 1.55 -0.68 6.98
N VAL A 90 0.73 0.26 7.47
CA VAL A 90 -0.15 0.01 8.62
C VAL A 90 -1.20 -1.04 8.27
N MET A 91 -1.81 -0.95 7.08
CA MET A 91 -2.79 -1.92 6.58
C MET A 91 -2.15 -3.29 6.36
N TYR A 92 -0.95 -3.34 5.76
CA TYR A 92 -0.18 -4.57 5.57
C TYR A 92 0.18 -5.23 6.92
N GLY A 93 0.68 -4.46 7.89
CA GLY A 93 0.98 -4.96 9.23
C GLY A 93 -0.25 -5.51 9.96
N ALA A 94 -1.42 -4.86 9.81
CA ALA A 94 -2.67 -5.38 10.35
C ALA A 94 -3.08 -6.71 9.69
N TRP A 95 -2.88 -6.85 8.38
CA TRP A 95 -3.11 -8.10 7.67
C TRP A 95 -2.20 -9.22 8.16
N ILE A 96 -0.88 -8.99 8.29
CA ILE A 96 0.07 -9.97 8.83
C ILE A 96 -0.34 -10.44 10.23
N LYS A 97 -0.68 -9.50 11.13
CA LYS A 97 -1.19 -9.84 12.47
C LYS A 97 -2.46 -10.71 12.42
N SER A 98 -3.32 -10.47 11.44
CA SER A 98 -4.53 -11.28 11.24
C SER A 98 -4.24 -12.71 10.79
N LEU A 99 -3.11 -12.96 10.10
CA LEU A 99 -2.68 -14.31 9.72
C LEU A 99 -2.15 -15.09 10.92
N ILE A 100 -1.38 -14.43 11.79
CA ILE A 100 -0.78 -15.06 12.99
C ILE A 100 -1.87 -15.47 13.98
N LYS A 101 -2.90 -14.63 14.18
CA LYS A 101 -4.02 -14.93 15.10
C LYS A 101 -4.97 -16.03 14.60
N ARG A 102 -4.80 -16.51 13.37
CA ARG A 102 -5.62 -17.58 12.77
C ARG A 102 -4.98 -18.97 12.90
N VAL A 103 -3.78 -19.05 13.49
CA VAL A 103 -3.07 -20.27 13.87
C VAL A 103 -3.30 -20.50 15.35
#